data_AF-A0A977L0D3-F1
#
_entry.id   AF-A0A977L0D3-F1
#
_cell.length_a   1.000
_cell.length_b   1.000
_cell.length_c   1.000
_cell.angle_alpha   90.00
_cell.angle_beta   90.00
_cell.angle_gamma   90.00
#
_symmetry.space_group_name_H-M   'P 1'
#
loop_
_entity.id
_entity.type
_entity.pdbx_description
1 polymer ?
#
loop_
_entity_poly.entity_id
_entity_poly.type
_entity_poly.pdbx_seq_one_letter_code
_entity_poly.pdbx_strand_id
1 'polypeptide(L)'
;MPRVDPIPPKRDSVPNFQDSADNDAAHTSKRRGFVRFSEIVRRQQRNSKAFPEFILEKLEPIWEEEIEPVLISEFGRRSTLYIIFFLKQEQNQVVMEIWDPNYVETKPSQVFRIDNVPKSITNYLPVSRSQAEIGILTDW
;
A
#
# COMPACT_ATOMS: atom_id res chain seq x y z
N MET A 1 -64.85 43.85 5.46
CA MET A 1 -63.79 42.83 5.57
C MET A 1 -63.65 42.14 4.21
N PRO A 2 -62.53 42.30 3.48
CA PRO A 2 -62.22 41.48 2.32
C PRO A 2 -61.37 40.26 2.72
N ARG A 3 -61.70 39.09 2.15
CA ARG A 3 -60.95 37.84 2.29
C ARG A 3 -59.66 37.95 1.48
N VAL A 4 -58.53 37.61 2.10
CA VAL A 4 -57.23 37.47 1.41
C VAL A 4 -57.03 35.98 1.16
N ASP A 5 -57.05 35.58 -0.10
CA ASP A 5 -56.74 34.21 -0.52
C ASP A 5 -55.21 33.94 -0.41
N PRO A 6 -54.79 32.70 -0.12
CA PRO A 6 -53.38 32.39 0.04
C PRO A 6 -52.67 32.20 -1.31
N ILE A 7 -51.50 32.83 -1.44
CA ILE A 7 -50.58 32.72 -2.57
C ILE A 7 -50.01 31.28 -2.61
N PRO A 8 -50.05 30.56 -3.74
CA PRO A 8 -49.37 29.27 -3.86
C PRO A 8 -47.85 29.46 -4.05
N PRO A 9 -46.99 28.61 -3.47
CA PRO A 9 -45.56 28.72 -3.67
C PRO A 9 -45.18 28.28 -5.09
N LYS A 10 -44.32 29.08 -5.73
CA LYS A 10 -43.66 28.74 -6.99
C LYS A 10 -42.88 27.44 -6.83
N ARG A 11 -43.25 26.46 -7.64
CA ARG A 11 -42.54 25.19 -7.81
C ARG A 11 -41.46 25.43 -8.86
N ASP A 12 -40.28 25.86 -8.42
CA ASP A 12 -39.09 25.87 -9.28
C ASP A 12 -38.32 24.56 -9.11
N SER A 13 -37.97 24.01 -10.26
CA SER A 13 -37.40 22.69 -10.48
C SER A 13 -36.09 22.46 -9.74
N VAL A 14 -35.99 21.31 -9.07
CA VAL A 14 -34.73 20.60 -8.74
C VAL A 14 -33.97 20.38 -10.08
N PRO A 15 -32.63 20.35 -10.17
CA PRO A 15 -31.79 19.64 -9.20
C PRO A 15 -30.38 20.20 -8.93
N ASN A 16 -29.82 19.87 -7.77
CA ASN A 16 -28.39 19.62 -7.69
C ASN A 16 -28.10 18.62 -6.56
N PHE A 17 -27.98 17.36 -6.95
CA PHE A 17 -27.20 16.39 -6.19
C PHE A 17 -25.74 16.83 -6.29
N GLN A 18 -25.18 17.36 -5.21
CA GLN A 18 -23.75 17.60 -5.07
C GLN A 18 -23.27 16.92 -3.80
N ASP A 19 -23.29 15.59 -3.82
CA ASP A 19 -22.49 14.73 -2.95
C ASP A 19 -21.76 13.73 -3.84
N SER A 20 -20.76 14.21 -4.60
CA SER A 20 -19.88 13.34 -5.38
C SER A 20 -18.47 13.92 -5.53
N ALA A 21 -18.02 14.74 -4.58
CA ALA A 21 -16.64 15.27 -4.57
C ALA A 21 -15.71 14.53 -3.59
N ASP A 22 -16.24 13.77 -2.63
CA ASP A 22 -15.41 13.14 -1.58
C ASP A 22 -14.97 11.69 -1.87
N ASN A 23 -15.47 11.05 -2.93
CA ASN A 23 -15.07 9.67 -3.25
C ASN A 23 -13.79 9.56 -4.12
N ASP A 24 -13.46 10.60 -4.90
CA ASP A 24 -12.26 10.56 -5.77
C ASP A 24 -10.96 10.81 -5.00
N ALA A 25 -11.00 11.61 -3.93
CA ALA A 25 -9.85 11.82 -3.04
C ALA A 25 -9.50 10.54 -2.26
N ALA A 26 -10.52 9.76 -1.88
CA ALA A 26 -10.33 8.49 -1.21
C ALA A 26 -9.62 7.47 -2.13
N HIS A 27 -10.06 7.31 -3.38
CA HIS A 27 -9.44 6.36 -4.32
C HIS A 27 -8.03 6.76 -4.78
N THR A 28 -7.76 8.06 -4.92
CA THR A 28 -6.41 8.54 -5.29
C THR A 28 -5.41 8.47 -4.13
N SER A 29 -5.86 8.58 -2.88
CA SER A 29 -5.00 8.36 -1.71
C SER A 29 -4.71 6.87 -1.47
N LYS A 30 -5.70 5.98 -1.68
CA LYS A 30 -5.60 4.52 -1.45
C LYS A 30 -4.51 3.84 -2.27
N ARG A 31 -4.28 4.29 -3.51
CA ARG A 31 -3.19 3.75 -4.36
C ARG A 31 -1.83 4.40 -4.13
N ARG A 32 -1.75 5.51 -3.38
CA ARG A 32 -0.50 6.28 -3.23
C ARG A 32 0.57 5.45 -2.53
N GLY A 33 0.17 4.69 -1.51
CA GLY A 33 1.06 3.77 -0.82
C GLY A 33 1.62 2.73 -1.80
N PHE A 34 0.76 1.92 -2.40
CA PHE A 34 1.20 0.85 -3.29
C PHE A 34 2.08 1.34 -4.45
N VAL A 35 1.78 2.52 -5.02
CA VAL A 35 2.61 3.13 -6.07
C VAL A 35 4.04 3.41 -5.57
N ARG A 36 4.20 4.07 -4.41
CA ARG A 36 5.53 4.35 -3.83
C ARG A 36 6.28 3.06 -3.52
N PHE A 37 5.58 2.06 -2.98
CA PHE A 37 6.14 0.73 -2.76
C PHE A 37 6.63 0.10 -4.06
N SER A 38 5.82 0.11 -5.12
CA SER A 38 6.16 -0.48 -6.41
C SER A 38 7.41 0.13 -7.04
N GLU A 39 7.61 1.44 -6.89
CA GLU A 39 8.81 2.13 -7.37
C GLU A 39 10.07 1.65 -6.66
N ILE A 40 10.00 1.41 -5.35
CA ILE A 40 11.14 0.95 -4.56
C ILE A 40 11.49 -0.49 -4.90
N VAL A 41 10.49 -1.39 -4.98
CA VAL A 41 10.73 -2.79 -5.34
C VAL A 41 11.44 -2.88 -6.69
N ARG A 42 10.97 -2.11 -7.69
CA ARG A 42 11.61 -2.02 -9.01
C ARG A 42 13.03 -1.47 -8.94
N ARG A 43 13.31 -0.52 -8.04
CA ARG A 43 14.64 0.08 -7.86
C ARG A 43 15.64 -0.83 -7.16
N GLN A 44 15.21 -1.61 -6.18
CA GLN A 44 16.06 -2.57 -5.45
C GLN A 44 16.46 -3.75 -6.33
N GLN A 45 15.58 -4.16 -7.25
CA GLN A 45 15.73 -5.41 -7.99
C GLN A 45 16.06 -5.17 -9.46
N ARG A 46 16.89 -4.17 -9.74
CA ARG A 46 17.31 -3.80 -11.12
C ARG A 46 17.91 -4.95 -11.91
N ASN A 47 18.54 -5.90 -11.22
CA ASN A 47 19.19 -7.06 -11.83
C ASN A 47 18.19 -8.15 -12.27
N SER A 48 16.90 -8.04 -11.88
CA SER A 48 15.85 -8.98 -12.26
C SER A 48 14.65 -8.22 -12.82
N LYS A 49 14.40 -8.37 -14.13
CA LYS A 49 13.20 -7.77 -14.76
C LYS A 49 11.89 -8.45 -14.36
N ALA A 50 11.95 -9.72 -13.98
CA ALA A 50 10.77 -10.54 -13.70
C ALA A 50 10.36 -10.51 -12.22
N PHE A 51 11.31 -10.28 -11.31
CA PHE A 51 11.03 -10.31 -9.87
C PHE A 51 10.09 -9.21 -9.41
N PRO A 52 10.34 -7.91 -9.70
CA PRO A 52 9.47 -6.84 -9.25
C PRO A 52 8.04 -7.04 -9.71
N GLU A 53 7.84 -7.33 -11.00
CA GLU A 53 6.48 -7.40 -11.56
C GLU A 53 5.70 -8.57 -10.97
N PHE A 54 6.32 -9.74 -10.78
CA PHE A 54 5.64 -10.89 -10.17
C PHE A 54 5.26 -10.63 -8.71
N ILE A 55 6.16 -10.02 -7.93
CA ILE A 55 5.87 -9.71 -6.52
C ILE A 55 4.80 -8.63 -6.42
N LEU A 56 4.84 -7.62 -7.27
CA LEU A 56 3.82 -6.59 -7.30
C LEU A 56 2.46 -7.14 -7.70
N GLU A 57 2.38 -8.03 -8.68
CA GLU A 57 1.13 -8.73 -9.05
C GLU A 57 0.56 -9.54 -7.88
N LYS A 58 1.42 -10.16 -7.06
CA LYS A 58 0.99 -10.90 -5.87
C LYS A 58 0.54 -10.00 -4.72
N LEU A 59 1.19 -8.86 -4.54
CA LEU A 59 0.93 -7.96 -3.42
C LEU A 59 -0.20 -6.98 -3.69
N GLU A 60 -0.40 -6.55 -4.94
CA GLU A 60 -1.47 -5.63 -5.34
C GLU A 60 -2.86 -6.01 -4.78
N PRO A 61 -3.35 -7.26 -4.91
CA PRO A 61 -4.71 -7.60 -4.46
C PRO A 61 -4.87 -7.59 -2.93
N ILE A 62 -3.79 -7.78 -2.17
CA ILE A 62 -3.83 -7.83 -0.70
C ILE A 62 -3.30 -6.55 -0.04
N TRP A 63 -2.80 -5.60 -0.84
CA TRP A 63 -2.10 -4.44 -0.31
C TRP A 63 -3.01 -3.56 0.54
N GLU A 64 -4.14 -3.15 -0.04
CA GLU A 64 -5.06 -2.19 0.58
C GLU A 64 -5.84 -2.83 1.75
N GLU A 65 -6.13 -4.13 1.67
CA GLU A 65 -6.98 -4.82 2.65
C GLU A 65 -6.19 -5.42 3.81
N GLU A 66 -4.94 -5.83 3.60
CA GLU A 66 -4.17 -6.56 4.61
C GLU A 66 -2.89 -5.84 5.01
N ILE A 67 -2.06 -5.40 4.05
CA ILE A 67 -0.71 -4.92 4.33
C ILE A 67 -0.73 -3.48 4.85
N GLU A 68 -1.35 -2.56 4.10
CA GLU A 68 -1.38 -1.14 4.44
C GLU A 68 -2.04 -0.87 5.81
N PRO A 69 -3.18 -1.48 6.16
CA PRO A 69 -3.78 -1.28 7.49
C PRO A 69 -2.86 -1.69 8.64
N VAL A 70 -2.13 -2.81 8.49
CA VAL A 70 -1.15 -3.27 9.49
C VAL A 70 -0.01 -2.27 9.61
N LEU A 71 0.55 -1.79 8.50
CA LEU A 71 1.64 -0.81 8.53
C LEU A 71 1.20 0.51 9.19
N ILE A 72 -0.02 0.97 8.91
CA ILE A 72 -0.59 2.18 9.53
C ILE A 72 -0.81 1.96 11.04
N SER A 73 -1.34 0.81 11.45
CA SER A 73 -1.60 0.50 12.85
C SER A 73 -0.32 0.43 13.67
N GLU A 74 0.73 -0.19 13.11
CA GLU A 74 1.99 -0.46 13.82
C GLU A 74 2.93 0.74 13.82
N PHE A 75 3.07 1.39 12.68
CA PHE A 75 4.06 2.45 12.49
C PHE A 75 3.45 3.85 12.51
N GLY A 76 2.18 3.99 12.11
CA GLY A 76 1.52 5.27 11.95
C GLY A 76 1.66 5.83 10.53
N ARG A 77 0.85 6.84 10.22
CA ARG A 77 0.92 7.56 8.94
C ARG A 77 2.13 8.51 8.91
N ARG A 78 2.64 8.77 7.71
CA ARG A 78 3.83 9.56 7.39
C ARG A 78 5.12 9.02 8.00
N SER A 79 5.18 7.71 8.21
CA SER A 79 6.36 7.06 8.76
C SER A 79 7.45 6.93 7.70
N THR A 80 8.70 6.74 8.15
CA THR A 80 9.77 6.27 7.26
C THR A 80 9.91 4.77 7.48
N LEU A 81 9.65 3.96 6.45
CA LEU A 81 9.70 2.51 6.56
C LEU A 81 10.84 1.96 5.71
N TYR A 82 11.61 1.05 6.30
CA TYR A 82 12.62 0.25 5.61
C TYR A 82 12.01 -1.08 5.20
N ILE A 83 12.28 -1.50 3.96
CA ILE A 83 11.79 -2.76 3.40
C ILE A 83 12.94 -3.56 2.83
N ILE A 84 12.94 -4.87 3.09
CA ILE A 84 13.83 -5.83 2.45
C ILE A 84 13.05 -7.04 1.94
N PHE A 85 13.62 -7.69 0.92
CA PHE A 85 13.16 -8.97 0.40
C PHE A 85 14.29 -9.98 0.48
N PHE A 86 14.02 -11.18 1.01
CA PHE A 86 14.99 -12.26 1.06
C PHE A 86 14.30 -13.63 1.06
N LEU A 87 15.07 -14.68 0.76
CA LEU A 87 14.59 -16.05 0.81
C LEU A 87 14.66 -16.61 2.23
N LYS A 88 13.63 -17.37 2.59
CA LYS A 88 13.74 -18.29 3.70
C LYS A 88 14.38 -19.60 3.20
N GLN A 89 15.55 -19.94 3.77
CA GLN A 89 16.47 -20.99 3.29
C GLN A 89 15.84 -22.35 2.94
N GLU A 90 14.69 -22.71 3.50
CA GLU A 90 14.13 -24.06 3.42
C GLU A 90 12.94 -24.22 2.47
N GLN A 91 12.31 -23.15 1.97
CA GLN A 91 10.95 -23.27 1.40
C GLN A 91 10.68 -22.50 0.09
N ASN A 92 11.70 -21.92 -0.57
CA ASN A 92 11.49 -20.99 -1.71
C ASN A 92 10.46 -19.88 -1.41
N GLN A 93 10.28 -19.56 -0.14
CA GLN A 93 9.39 -18.49 0.30
C GLN A 93 10.16 -17.19 0.24
N VAL A 94 9.53 -16.19 -0.36
CA VAL A 94 10.03 -14.82 -0.29
C VAL A 94 9.47 -14.19 0.97
N VAL A 95 10.37 -13.63 1.77
CA VAL A 95 10.04 -12.88 2.97
C VAL A 95 10.17 -11.40 2.64
N MET A 96 9.10 -10.66 2.90
CA MET A 96 9.10 -9.20 2.91
C MET A 96 9.09 -8.74 4.36
N GLU A 97 10.14 -8.07 4.79
CA GLU A 97 10.24 -7.52 6.14
C GLU A 97 10.23 -5.99 6.07
N ILE A 98 9.40 -5.37 6.92
CA ILE A 98 9.17 -3.93 6.98
C ILE A 98 9.34 -3.45 8.41
N TRP A 99 10.11 -2.38 8.62
CA TRP A 99 10.30 -1.79 9.95
C TRP A 99 10.54 -0.28 9.89
N ASP A 100 10.27 0.42 10.99
CA ASP A 100 10.67 1.82 11.15
C ASP A 100 12.09 1.89 11.75
N PRO A 101 13.07 2.51 11.05
CA PRO A 101 14.44 2.59 11.52
C PRO A 101 14.61 3.45 12.79
N ASN A 102 13.64 4.31 13.12
CA ASN A 102 13.69 5.16 14.32
C ASN A 102 13.25 4.41 15.59
N TYR A 103 12.61 3.25 15.43
CA TYR A 103 11.99 2.51 16.54
C TYR A 103 12.41 1.04 16.58
N VAL A 104 13.61 0.70 16.08
CA VAL A 104 14.11 -0.69 15.95
C VAL A 104 14.11 -1.44 17.29
N GLU A 105 14.35 -0.75 18.41
CA GLU A 105 14.38 -1.37 19.74
C GLU A 105 13.00 -1.47 20.41
N THR A 106 12.03 -0.71 19.92
CA THR A 106 10.73 -0.52 20.60
C THR A 106 9.55 -1.06 19.81
N LYS A 107 9.67 -1.21 18.49
CA LYS A 107 8.63 -1.74 17.61
C LYS A 107 9.19 -2.93 16.82
N PRO A 108 8.51 -4.08 16.84
CA PRO A 108 8.94 -5.22 16.04
C PRO A 108 8.77 -4.92 14.54
N SER A 109 9.59 -5.57 13.72
CA SER A 109 9.41 -5.59 12.27
C SER A 109 8.16 -6.37 11.89
N GLN A 110 7.41 -5.89 10.90
CA GLN A 110 6.32 -6.63 10.28
C GLN A 110 6.87 -7.53 9.17
N VAL A 111 6.54 -8.81 9.23
CA VAL A 111 7.08 -9.84 8.34
C VAL A 111 5.95 -10.51 7.57
N PHE A 112 5.97 -10.36 6.26
CA PHE A 112 5.01 -10.96 5.34
C PHE A 112 5.70 -12.06 4.53
N ARG A 113 4.98 -13.15 4.28
CA ARG A 113 5.46 -14.26 3.47
C ARG A 113 4.72 -14.27 2.15
N ILE A 114 5.47 -14.38 1.08
CA ILE A 114 4.94 -14.49 -0.27
C ILE A 114 5.23 -15.91 -0.73
N ASP A 115 4.16 -16.70 -0.76
CA ASP A 115 4.19 -18.10 -1.17
C ASP A 115 4.08 -18.24 -2.69
N ASN A 116 4.38 -19.43 -3.18
CA ASN A 116 4.24 -19.81 -4.59
C ASN A 116 5.06 -18.94 -5.56
N VAL A 117 6.22 -18.43 -5.12
CA VAL A 117 7.15 -17.70 -5.99
C VAL A 117 7.96 -18.71 -6.82
N PRO A 118 7.95 -18.62 -8.16
CA PRO A 118 8.72 -19.50 -9.02
C PRO A 118 10.23 -19.47 -8.71
N LYS A 119 10.89 -20.63 -8.81
CA LYS A 119 12.35 -20.74 -8.63
C LYS A 119 13.15 -19.79 -9.54
N SER A 120 12.66 -19.62 -10.78
CA SER A 120 13.26 -18.68 -11.75
C SER A 120 13.30 -17.23 -11.25
N ILE A 121 12.39 -16.88 -10.35
CA ILE A 121 12.25 -15.54 -9.75
C ILE A 121 13.06 -15.45 -8.45
N THR A 122 13.05 -16.50 -7.62
CA THR A 122 13.79 -16.53 -6.35
C THR A 122 15.30 -16.60 -6.51
N ASN A 123 15.82 -17.07 -7.65
CA ASN A 123 17.27 -17.18 -7.92
C ASN A 123 18.05 -15.86 -7.78
N TYR A 124 17.37 -14.71 -7.86
CA TYR A 124 17.99 -13.38 -7.78
C TYR A 124 17.87 -12.74 -6.39
N LEU A 125 17.24 -13.43 -5.45
CA LEU A 125 17.06 -12.91 -4.11
C LEU A 125 18.18 -13.34 -3.16
N PRO A 126 18.52 -12.47 -2.19
CA PRO A 126 19.44 -12.81 -1.12
C PRO A 126 18.89 -13.97 -0.29
N VAL A 127 19.78 -14.85 0.15
CA VAL A 127 19.44 -16.06 0.93
C VAL A 127 19.30 -15.74 2.43
N SER A 128 19.68 -14.53 2.83
CA SER A 128 19.61 -14.08 4.21
C SER A 128 19.28 -12.59 4.29
N ARG A 129 18.71 -12.19 5.43
CA ARG A 129 18.43 -10.79 5.79
C ARG A 129 19.65 -9.87 5.61
N SER A 130 20.83 -10.34 6.00
CA SER A 130 22.08 -9.57 5.95
C SER A 130 22.57 -9.21 4.55
N GLN A 131 22.10 -9.93 3.54
CA GLN A 131 22.45 -9.73 2.13
C GLN A 131 21.41 -8.90 1.38
N ALA A 132 20.31 -8.53 2.04
CA ALA A 132 19.21 -7.85 1.40
C ALA A 132 19.43 -6.35 1.27
N GLU A 133 19.11 -5.82 0.09
CA GLU A 133 19.14 -4.40 -0.19
C GLU A 133 17.96 -3.71 0.52
N ILE A 134 18.24 -2.63 1.24
CA ILE A 134 17.23 -1.86 1.98
C ILE A 134 16.58 -0.84 1.04
N GLY A 135 15.25 -0.87 1.01
CA GLY A 135 14.40 0.06 0.31
C GLY A 135 13.77 1.02 1.31
N ILE A 136 13.68 2.30 0.96
CA ILE A 136 13.29 3.35 1.90
C ILE A 136 11.99 4.01 1.42
N LEU A 137 10.90 3.75 2.13
CA LEU A 137 9.62 4.44 1.97
C LEU A 137 9.61 5.67 2.88
N THR A 138 9.80 6.85 2.31
CA THR A 138 9.67 8.11 3.05
C THR A 138 8.24 8.64 2.99
N ASP A 139 7.78 9.26 4.08
CA ASP A 139 6.46 9.91 4.17
C ASP A 139 5.34 8.95 3.73
N TRP A 140 5.37 7.73 4.28
CA TRP A 140 4.43 6.66 4.00
C TRP A 140 3.06 6.90 4.63
#